data_AF-A0A2T5I0I6-F1
#
_entry.id   AF-A0A2T5I0I6-F1
#
_cell.length_a   1.000
_cell.length_b   1.000
_cell.length_c   1.000
_cell.angle_alpha   90.00
_cell.angle_beta   90.00
_cell.angle_gamma   90.00
#
_symmetry.space_group_name_H-M   'P 1'
#
loop_
_entity.id
_entity.type
_entity.pdbx_description
1 polymer ?
#
loop_
_entity_poly.entity_id
_entity_poly.type
_entity_poly.pdbx_seq_one_letter_code
_entity_poly.pdbx_strand_id
1 'polypeptide(L)'
;KQLPSQWRGEGRENIIEFRQARAEFVQAHEHVQQAVPDAQAEVVSLEAERERRIRDREERSQAERLRIERMTSRELKAEIERMKPPTVKAAVDRHPDVMAARKIHASLSYQMQQAQEKMQQTILQMHAWRKVHPLRARTHDLGLIPSSYLIEREQAREEAWFRAEDLKPEVNDARSRAEHIAADIGQRMEIEQMPVREQVAKLERIWQQKASQELEVLRQAKKLDWAISEFKSHAISRALKVPSYSDTGTQWKALSESAREAIDRFNTLPKEERARELERMREYFRQQGPKAVEGLVQELSQGKGRNRGQEWER
;
A
#
# COMPACT_ATOMS: atom_id res chain seq x y z
N LYS A 1 -65.14 -20.66 -48.70
CA LYS A 1 -63.73 -20.26 -48.50
C LYS A 1 -63.33 -20.66 -47.08
N GLN A 2 -62.61 -21.77 -46.96
CA GLN A 2 -62.27 -22.41 -45.68
C GLN A 2 -61.02 -21.75 -45.09
N LEU A 3 -61.06 -21.42 -43.79
CA LEU A 3 -59.89 -20.96 -43.04
C LEU A 3 -58.82 -22.08 -42.98
N PRO A 4 -57.52 -21.75 -43.02
CA PRO A 4 -56.44 -22.74 -42.98
C PRO A 4 -56.55 -23.66 -41.75
N SER A 5 -56.33 -24.96 -41.97
CA SER A 5 -56.50 -26.04 -40.99
C SER A 5 -55.56 -25.98 -39.77
N GLN A 6 -54.60 -25.06 -39.74
CA GLN A 6 -53.70 -24.81 -38.61
C GLN A 6 -54.38 -24.14 -37.38
N TRP A 7 -55.65 -23.76 -37.48
CA TRP A 7 -56.40 -23.09 -36.40
C TRP A 7 -57.51 -23.95 -35.77
N ARG A 8 -57.45 -25.28 -35.86
CA ARG A 8 -58.36 -26.18 -35.13
C ARG A 8 -57.59 -26.91 -34.03
N GLY A 9 -57.98 -26.69 -32.77
CA GLY A 9 -57.32 -27.25 -31.58
C GLY A 9 -56.44 -26.22 -30.87
N GLU A 10 -55.14 -26.50 -30.81
CA GLU A 10 -54.09 -25.70 -30.13
C GLU A 10 -54.04 -24.22 -30.56
N GLY A 11 -54.38 -23.90 -31.81
CA GLY A 11 -54.39 -22.51 -32.30
C GLY A 11 -55.45 -21.62 -31.64
N ARG A 12 -56.54 -22.17 -31.10
CA ARG A 12 -57.58 -21.39 -30.40
C ARG A 12 -57.18 -21.04 -28.97
N GLU A 13 -56.53 -21.97 -28.29
CA GLU A 13 -55.96 -21.76 -26.95
C GLU A 13 -54.87 -20.69 -27.02
N ASN A 14 -53.97 -20.78 -28.01
CA ASN A 14 -52.97 -19.73 -28.26
C ASN A 14 -53.59 -18.34 -28.57
N ILE A 15 -54.74 -18.28 -29.25
CA ILE A 15 -55.47 -17.01 -29.46
C ILE A 15 -56.06 -16.49 -28.15
N ILE A 16 -56.60 -17.38 -27.32
CA ILE A 16 -57.20 -17.01 -26.04
C ILE A 16 -56.11 -16.53 -25.08
N GLU A 17 -54.98 -17.23 -25.00
CA GLU A 17 -53.80 -16.83 -24.24
C GLU A 17 -53.23 -15.50 -24.74
N PHE A 18 -53.13 -15.29 -26.06
CA PHE A 18 -52.68 -14.00 -26.59
C PHE A 18 -53.65 -12.85 -26.27
N ARG A 19 -54.95 -13.12 -26.27
CA ARG A 19 -55.98 -12.14 -25.87
C ARG A 19 -55.95 -11.86 -24.37
N GLN A 20 -55.72 -12.87 -23.55
CA GLN A 20 -55.56 -12.75 -22.10
C GLN A 20 -54.29 -11.97 -21.76
N ALA A 21 -53.14 -12.34 -22.33
CA ALA A 21 -51.88 -11.61 -22.16
C ALA A 21 -51.99 -10.14 -22.59
N ARG A 22 -52.77 -9.85 -23.64
CA ARG A 22 -53.02 -8.47 -24.08
C ARG A 22 -53.95 -7.71 -23.13
N ALA A 23 -54.94 -8.37 -22.54
CA ALA A 23 -55.80 -7.78 -21.52
C ALA A 23 -55.02 -7.50 -20.21
N GLU A 24 -54.18 -8.45 -19.79
CA GLU A 24 -53.28 -8.29 -18.65
C GLU A 24 -52.27 -7.17 -18.88
N PHE A 25 -51.71 -7.05 -20.10
CA PHE A 25 -50.83 -5.94 -20.46
C PHE A 25 -51.52 -4.58 -20.36
N VAL A 26 -52.77 -4.46 -20.85
CA VAL A 26 -53.54 -3.21 -20.76
C VAL A 26 -53.83 -2.86 -19.29
N GLN A 27 -54.25 -3.83 -18.48
CA GLN A 27 -54.48 -3.61 -17.04
C GLN A 27 -53.20 -3.23 -16.30
N ALA A 28 -52.07 -3.88 -16.61
CA ALA A 28 -50.77 -3.51 -16.04
C ALA A 28 -50.37 -2.08 -16.45
N HIS A 29 -50.62 -1.70 -17.71
CA HIS A 29 -50.34 -0.35 -18.19
C HIS A 29 -51.22 0.71 -17.52
N GLU A 30 -52.51 0.43 -17.31
CA GLU A 30 -53.42 1.31 -16.57
C GLU A 30 -52.99 1.47 -15.10
N HIS A 31 -52.58 0.39 -14.44
CA HIS A 31 -52.03 0.47 -13.08
C HIS A 31 -50.74 1.30 -13.02
N VAL A 32 -49.85 1.18 -14.02
CA VAL A 32 -48.64 2.00 -14.11
C VAL A 32 -48.99 3.47 -14.34
N GLN A 33 -49.96 3.78 -15.21
CA GLN A 33 -50.42 5.16 -15.44
C GLN A 33 -51.10 5.78 -14.21
N GLN A 34 -51.80 4.98 -13.40
CA GLN A 34 -52.39 5.46 -12.14
C GLN A 34 -51.33 5.75 -11.07
N ALA A 35 -50.27 4.95 -11.00
CA ALA A 35 -49.17 5.14 -10.04
C ALA A 35 -48.19 6.23 -10.48
N VAL A 36 -47.94 6.32 -11.79
CA VAL A 36 -47.05 7.30 -12.43
C VAL A 36 -47.80 7.92 -13.62
N PRO A 37 -48.43 9.10 -13.43
CA PRO A 37 -49.25 9.75 -14.45
C PRO A 37 -48.54 9.98 -15.79
N ASP A 38 -47.21 10.14 -15.76
CA ASP A 38 -46.36 10.24 -16.96
C ASP A 38 -45.05 9.47 -16.77
N ALA A 39 -45.14 8.15 -16.89
CA ALA A 39 -43.99 7.26 -16.76
C ALA A 39 -42.89 7.56 -17.78
N GLN A 40 -43.22 8.12 -18.94
CA GLN A 40 -42.23 8.48 -19.96
C GLN A 40 -41.46 9.74 -19.55
N ALA A 41 -42.13 10.78 -19.07
CA ALA A 41 -41.45 11.98 -18.57
C ALA A 41 -40.59 11.72 -17.34
N GLU A 42 -41.04 10.83 -16.43
CA GLU A 42 -40.23 10.44 -15.27
C GLU A 42 -38.97 9.66 -15.67
N VAL A 43 -39.07 8.73 -16.64
CA VAL A 43 -37.91 8.03 -17.20
C VAL A 43 -36.93 9.01 -17.83
N VAL A 44 -37.39 9.98 -18.62
CA VAL A 44 -36.52 11.03 -19.22
C VAL A 44 -35.86 11.90 -18.15
N SER A 45 -36.57 12.23 -17.06
CA SER A 45 -36.01 12.95 -15.91
C SER A 45 -34.92 12.15 -15.20
N LEU A 46 -35.16 10.86 -14.94
CA LEU A 46 -34.20 9.96 -14.31
C LEU A 46 -32.97 9.70 -15.19
N GLU A 47 -33.17 9.59 -16.51
CA GLU A 47 -32.07 9.48 -17.48
C GLU A 47 -31.24 10.76 -17.53
N ALA A 48 -31.87 11.94 -17.59
CA ALA A 48 -31.17 13.22 -17.53
C ALA A 48 -30.41 13.41 -16.20
N GLU A 49 -30.97 12.95 -15.08
CA GLU A 49 -30.26 12.97 -13.79
C GLU A 49 -29.09 11.99 -13.77
N ARG A 50 -29.24 10.79 -14.35
CA ARG A 50 -28.16 9.81 -14.49
C ARG A 50 -27.02 10.38 -15.34
N GLU A 51 -27.33 11.01 -16.47
CA GLU A 51 -26.34 11.65 -17.34
C GLU A 51 -25.60 12.80 -16.65
N ARG A 52 -26.30 13.62 -15.86
CA ARG A 52 -25.66 14.65 -15.03
C ARG A 52 -24.67 14.02 -14.04
N ARG A 53 -25.08 12.96 -13.32
CA ARG A 53 -24.21 12.25 -12.37
C ARG A 53 -22.99 11.61 -13.06
N ILE A 54 -23.15 11.10 -14.28
CA ILE A 54 -22.04 10.55 -15.08
C ILE A 54 -21.06 11.68 -15.45
N ARG A 55 -21.56 12.78 -16.01
CA ARG A 55 -20.73 13.95 -16.35
C ARG A 55 -19.99 14.51 -15.15
N ASP A 56 -20.66 14.73 -14.03
CA ASP A 56 -20.03 15.21 -12.80
C ASP A 56 -18.91 14.27 -12.30
N ARG A 57 -19.10 12.96 -12.43
CA ARG A 57 -18.07 11.96 -12.08
C ARG A 57 -16.89 12.02 -13.04
N GLU A 58 -17.14 12.17 -14.34
CA GLU A 58 -16.10 12.31 -15.36
C GLU A 58 -15.30 13.59 -15.17
N GLU A 59 -15.97 14.72 -14.94
CA GLU A 59 -15.33 16.01 -14.68
C GLU A 59 -14.46 15.95 -13.42
N ARG A 60 -14.95 15.35 -12.33
CA ARG A 60 -14.17 15.14 -11.10
C ARG A 60 -12.95 14.26 -11.35
N SER A 61 -13.12 13.17 -12.11
CA SER A 61 -12.02 12.26 -12.48
C SER A 61 -10.97 12.97 -13.35
N GLN A 62 -11.41 13.79 -14.31
CA GLN A 62 -10.50 14.58 -15.14
C GLN A 62 -9.76 15.64 -14.32
N ALA A 63 -10.47 16.36 -13.45
CA ALA A 63 -9.87 17.34 -12.55
C ALA A 63 -8.83 16.68 -11.61
N GLU A 64 -9.12 15.48 -11.09
CA GLU A 64 -8.18 14.71 -10.26
C GLU A 64 -6.94 14.29 -11.05
N ARG A 65 -7.11 13.82 -12.30
CA ARG A 65 -5.98 13.49 -13.18
C ARG A 65 -5.07 14.69 -13.44
N LEU A 66 -5.66 15.83 -13.81
CA LEU A 66 -4.91 17.08 -14.04
C LEU A 66 -4.20 17.57 -12.76
N ARG A 67 -4.83 17.39 -11.60
CA ARG A 67 -4.21 17.69 -10.30
C ARG A 67 -2.98 16.79 -10.08
N ILE A 68 -3.11 15.48 -10.24
CA ILE A 68 -2.02 14.51 -10.07
C ILE A 68 -0.89 14.77 -11.07
N GLU A 69 -1.22 15.13 -12.31
CA GLU A 69 -0.23 15.43 -13.36
C GLU A 69 0.62 16.65 -13.01
N ARG A 70 0.02 17.70 -12.43
CA ARG A 70 0.72 18.93 -12.02
C ARG A 70 1.60 18.75 -10.78
N MET A 71 1.29 17.79 -9.90
CA MET A 71 2.04 17.56 -8.67
C MET A 71 3.45 17.02 -8.95
N THR A 72 4.42 17.49 -8.19
CA THR A 72 5.79 16.93 -8.18
C THR A 72 5.82 15.54 -7.54
N SER A 73 6.88 14.74 -7.76
CA SER A 73 6.99 13.42 -7.12
C SER A 73 6.91 13.48 -5.59
N ARG A 74 7.44 14.54 -4.97
CA ARG A 74 7.43 14.74 -3.51
C ARG A 74 6.04 15.04 -2.98
N GLU A 75 5.32 15.94 -3.65
CA GLU A 75 3.93 16.28 -3.30
C GLU A 75 3.02 15.06 -3.48
N LEU A 76 3.18 14.31 -4.58
CA LEU A 76 2.39 13.11 -4.84
C LEU A 76 2.64 12.05 -3.76
N LYS A 77 3.89 11.88 -3.30
CA LYS A 77 4.22 11.00 -2.19
C LYS A 77 3.53 11.43 -0.88
N ALA A 78 3.53 12.72 -0.57
CA ALA A 78 2.88 13.23 0.63
C ALA A 78 1.36 12.99 0.62
N GLU A 79 0.71 13.16 -0.55
CA GLU A 79 -0.72 12.88 -0.70
C GLU A 79 -1.02 11.38 -0.60
N ILE A 80 -0.17 10.51 -1.16
CA ILE A 80 -0.28 9.05 -1.00
C ILE A 80 -0.24 8.68 0.48
N GLU A 81 0.73 9.19 1.24
CA GLU A 81 0.84 8.89 2.67
C GLU A 81 -0.37 9.40 3.47
N ARG A 82 -0.95 10.54 3.09
CA ARG A 82 -2.18 11.06 3.71
C ARG A 82 -3.40 10.16 3.45
N MET A 83 -3.52 9.61 2.24
CA MET A 83 -4.64 8.77 1.83
C MET A 83 -4.50 7.32 2.26
N LYS A 84 -3.28 6.91 2.65
CA LYS A 84 -2.96 5.53 2.99
C LYS A 84 -3.76 5.08 4.22
N PRO A 85 -4.66 4.09 4.07
CA PRO A 85 -5.38 3.57 5.23
C PRO A 85 -4.41 2.84 6.17
N PRO A 86 -4.70 2.81 7.48
CA PRO A 86 -3.95 1.99 8.41
C PRO A 86 -4.02 0.51 7.99
N THR A 87 -3.04 -0.28 8.40
CA THR A 87 -3.10 -1.73 8.16
C THR A 87 -4.34 -2.32 8.83
N VAL A 88 -4.97 -3.33 8.19
CA VAL A 88 -6.18 -3.96 8.75
C VAL A 88 -5.92 -4.43 10.17
N LYS A 89 -4.78 -5.08 10.41
CA LYS A 89 -4.37 -5.52 11.75
C LYS A 89 -4.36 -4.36 12.77
N ALA A 90 -3.70 -3.24 12.45
CA ALA A 90 -3.64 -2.12 13.38
C ALA A 90 -5.01 -1.49 13.64
N ALA A 91 -5.89 -1.53 12.64
CA ALA A 91 -7.22 -0.98 12.75
C ALA A 91 -8.18 -1.90 13.54
N VAL A 92 -8.09 -3.21 13.33
CA VAL A 92 -8.76 -4.26 14.13
C VAL A 92 -8.30 -4.21 15.59
N ASP A 93 -6.99 -4.09 15.83
CA ASP A 93 -6.43 -4.06 17.18
C ASP A 93 -6.90 -2.83 17.98
N ARG A 94 -7.24 -1.72 17.31
CA ARG A 94 -7.78 -0.51 17.94
C ARG A 94 -9.31 -0.47 17.98
N HIS A 95 -9.98 -1.45 17.40
CA HIS A 95 -11.44 -1.46 17.35
C HIS A 95 -12.03 -1.64 18.76
N PRO A 96 -13.02 -0.82 19.17
CA PRO A 96 -13.55 -0.83 20.53
C PRO A 96 -14.10 -2.20 20.92
N ASP A 97 -14.81 -2.89 20.04
CA ASP A 97 -15.40 -4.21 20.33
C ASP A 97 -14.34 -5.30 20.49
N VAL A 98 -13.28 -5.26 19.67
CA VAL A 98 -12.15 -6.19 19.78
C VAL A 98 -11.41 -5.96 21.10
N MET A 99 -11.19 -4.69 21.45
CA MET A 99 -10.56 -4.31 22.71
C MET A 99 -11.39 -4.73 23.92
N ALA A 100 -12.71 -4.52 23.88
CA ALA A 100 -13.63 -4.94 24.93
C ALA A 100 -13.63 -6.47 25.10
N ALA A 101 -13.74 -7.22 24.02
CA ALA A 101 -13.72 -8.69 24.04
C ALA A 101 -12.39 -9.24 24.57
N ARG A 102 -11.26 -8.67 24.14
CA ARG A 102 -9.92 -9.03 24.65
C ARG A 102 -9.76 -8.69 26.12
N LYS A 103 -10.32 -7.56 26.59
CA LYS A 103 -10.30 -7.18 28.01
C LYS A 103 -11.07 -8.19 28.86
N ILE A 104 -12.23 -8.66 28.40
CA ILE A 104 -13.00 -9.71 29.08
C ILE A 104 -12.16 -10.99 29.19
N HIS A 105 -11.61 -11.46 28.06
CA HIS A 105 -10.73 -12.63 28.06
C HIS A 105 -9.54 -12.47 29.02
N ALA A 106 -8.87 -11.33 29.00
CA ALA A 106 -7.74 -11.04 29.89
C ALA A 106 -8.16 -11.07 31.37
N SER A 107 -9.34 -10.52 31.70
CA SER A 107 -9.84 -10.50 33.08
C SER A 107 -10.17 -11.91 33.60
N LEU A 108 -10.81 -12.75 32.78
CA LEU A 108 -11.11 -14.14 33.15
C LEU A 108 -9.83 -14.98 33.25
N SER A 109 -8.89 -14.77 32.32
CA SER A 109 -7.58 -15.44 32.33
C SER A 109 -6.80 -15.10 33.59
N TYR A 110 -6.85 -13.84 34.02
CA TYR A 110 -6.23 -13.38 35.25
C TYR A 110 -6.87 -14.01 36.50
N GLN A 111 -8.21 -14.07 36.56
CA GLN A 111 -8.91 -14.74 37.67
C GLN A 111 -8.55 -16.24 37.75
N MET A 112 -8.48 -16.92 36.61
CA MET A 112 -8.06 -18.33 36.54
C MET A 112 -6.62 -18.50 37.02
N GLN A 113 -5.71 -17.63 36.59
CA GLN A 113 -4.32 -17.64 37.04
C GLN A 113 -4.22 -17.42 38.56
N GLN A 114 -4.98 -16.46 39.11
CA GLN A 114 -5.01 -16.22 40.56
C GLN A 114 -5.49 -17.45 41.34
N ALA A 115 -6.51 -18.16 40.83
CA ALA A 115 -6.99 -19.39 41.45
C ALA A 115 -5.90 -20.49 41.43
N GLN A 116 -5.19 -20.65 40.31
CA GLN A 116 -4.06 -21.58 40.20
C GLN A 116 -2.89 -21.21 41.12
N GLU A 117 -2.55 -19.93 41.22
CA GLU A 117 -1.50 -19.44 42.12
C GLU A 117 -1.87 -19.69 43.58
N LYS A 118 -3.12 -19.42 43.99
CA LYS A 118 -3.62 -19.73 45.33
C LYS A 118 -3.51 -21.23 45.63
N MET A 119 -3.86 -22.09 44.68
CA MET A 119 -3.70 -23.54 44.80
C MET A 119 -2.23 -23.91 45.04
N GLN A 120 -1.30 -23.40 44.23
CA GLN A 120 0.14 -23.67 44.37
C GLN A 120 0.70 -23.17 45.70
N GLN A 121 0.35 -21.95 46.11
CA GLN A 121 0.75 -21.39 47.40
C GLN A 121 0.25 -22.25 48.56
N THR A 122 -0.99 -22.73 48.49
CA THR A 122 -1.58 -23.59 49.53
C THR A 122 -0.86 -24.93 49.62
N ILE A 123 -0.52 -25.54 48.49
CA ILE A 123 0.31 -26.76 48.43
C ILE A 123 1.66 -26.53 49.10
N LEU A 124 2.35 -25.43 48.78
CA LEU A 124 3.64 -25.09 49.38
C LEU A 124 3.53 -24.87 50.90
N GLN A 125 2.49 -24.18 51.37
CA GLN A 125 2.22 -23.97 52.78
C GLN A 125 1.97 -25.29 53.53
N MET A 126 1.23 -26.22 52.93
CA MET A 126 1.04 -27.56 53.49
C MET A 126 2.36 -28.31 53.60
N HIS A 127 3.19 -28.31 52.55
CA HIS A 127 4.51 -28.95 52.58
C HIS A 127 5.44 -28.34 53.63
N ALA A 128 5.50 -27.01 53.72
CA ALA A 128 6.29 -26.31 54.71
C ALA A 128 5.83 -26.67 56.14
N TRP A 129 4.52 -26.68 56.38
CA TRP A 129 3.98 -27.05 57.68
C TRP A 129 4.29 -28.50 58.05
N ARG A 130 4.16 -29.44 57.09
CA ARG A 130 4.48 -30.86 57.29
C ARG A 130 5.96 -31.06 57.66
N LYS A 131 6.89 -30.26 57.11
CA LYS A 131 8.31 -30.30 57.49
C LYS A 131 8.54 -29.87 58.94
N VAL A 132 7.83 -28.85 59.41
CA VAL A 132 7.94 -28.35 60.79
C VAL A 132 7.23 -29.28 61.79
N HIS A 133 6.17 -29.97 61.36
CA HIS A 133 5.31 -30.79 62.24
C HIS A 133 5.15 -32.24 61.74
N PRO A 134 6.23 -33.04 61.68
CA PRO A 134 6.20 -34.38 61.05
C PRO A 134 5.29 -35.37 61.78
N LEU A 135 5.26 -35.36 63.13
CA LEU A 135 4.40 -36.27 63.90
C LEU A 135 2.90 -35.93 63.73
N ARG A 136 2.54 -34.63 63.76
CA ARG A 136 1.16 -34.18 63.56
C ARG A 136 0.65 -34.44 62.15
N ALA A 137 1.51 -34.24 61.14
CA ALA A 137 1.21 -34.61 59.77
C ALA A 137 0.94 -36.11 59.64
N ARG A 138 1.77 -36.95 60.26
CA ARG A 138 1.58 -38.41 60.23
C ARG A 138 0.30 -38.88 60.92
N THR A 139 -0.08 -38.30 62.07
CA THR A 139 -1.34 -38.64 62.74
C THR A 139 -2.56 -38.16 61.97
N HIS A 140 -2.46 -37.03 61.26
CA HIS A 140 -3.49 -36.55 60.32
C HIS A 140 -3.65 -37.50 59.14
N ASP A 141 -2.54 -37.85 58.47
CA ASP A 141 -2.56 -38.71 57.29
C ASP A 141 -3.03 -40.15 57.61
N LEU A 142 -2.83 -40.62 58.85
CA LEU A 142 -3.37 -41.90 59.34
C LEU A 142 -4.83 -41.83 59.83
N GLY A 143 -5.46 -40.64 59.83
CA GLY A 143 -6.83 -40.44 60.30
C GLY A 143 -7.02 -40.59 61.81
N LEU A 144 -5.93 -40.62 62.58
CA LEU A 144 -5.97 -40.81 64.04
C LEU A 144 -6.34 -39.52 64.78
N ILE A 145 -5.74 -38.39 64.38
CA ILE A 145 -6.02 -37.07 64.94
C ILE A 145 -5.98 -36.05 63.80
N PRO A 146 -7.13 -35.46 63.41
CA PRO A 146 -7.16 -34.46 62.35
C PRO A 146 -6.46 -33.16 62.77
N SER A 147 -5.78 -32.51 61.82
CA SER A 147 -5.16 -31.20 61.98
C SER A 147 -6.05 -30.16 61.33
N SER A 148 -6.62 -29.25 62.12
CA SER A 148 -7.47 -28.16 61.60
C SER A 148 -6.76 -27.35 60.53
N TYR A 149 -5.46 -27.06 60.72
CA TYR A 149 -4.66 -26.35 59.74
C TYR A 149 -4.55 -27.09 58.40
N LEU A 150 -4.34 -28.42 58.40
CA LEU A 150 -4.22 -29.17 57.15
C LEU A 150 -5.57 -29.29 56.45
N ILE A 151 -6.66 -29.49 57.20
CA ILE A 151 -8.03 -29.55 56.66
C ILE A 151 -8.40 -28.22 56.00
N GLU A 152 -8.19 -27.09 56.67
CA GLU A 152 -8.48 -25.75 56.12
C GLU A 152 -7.68 -25.48 54.83
N ARG A 153 -6.42 -25.91 54.77
CA ARG A 153 -5.58 -25.75 53.58
C ARG A 153 -5.97 -26.71 52.46
N GLU A 154 -6.38 -27.94 52.78
CA GLU A 154 -6.91 -28.89 51.79
C GLU A 154 -8.20 -28.36 51.16
N GLN A 155 -9.12 -27.84 51.97
CA GLN A 155 -10.33 -27.17 51.50
C GLN A 155 -10.00 -25.94 50.64
N ALA A 156 -9.11 -25.05 51.10
CA ALA A 156 -8.71 -23.88 50.32
C ALA A 156 -8.03 -24.23 48.98
N ARG A 157 -7.30 -25.35 48.93
CA ARG A 157 -6.71 -25.90 47.69
C ARG A 157 -7.79 -26.42 46.75
N GLU A 158 -8.75 -27.19 47.26
CA GLU A 158 -9.85 -27.75 46.48
C GLU A 158 -10.75 -26.65 45.93
N GLU A 159 -11.15 -25.68 46.75
CA GLU A 159 -11.89 -24.50 46.30
C GLU A 159 -11.16 -23.73 45.19
N ALA A 160 -9.84 -23.57 45.32
CA ALA A 160 -9.03 -22.90 44.31
C ALA A 160 -8.96 -23.72 43.01
N TRP A 161 -8.90 -25.05 43.11
CA TRP A 161 -8.92 -25.95 41.97
C TRP A 161 -10.27 -25.91 41.25
N PHE A 162 -11.39 -26.06 41.97
CA PHE A 162 -12.74 -25.99 41.40
C PHE A 162 -12.98 -24.65 40.71
N ARG A 163 -12.59 -23.53 41.35
CA ARG A 163 -12.69 -22.21 40.70
C ARG A 163 -11.90 -22.10 39.41
N ALA A 164 -10.70 -22.68 39.34
CA ALA A 164 -9.90 -22.68 38.12
C ALA A 164 -10.54 -23.55 37.03
N GLU A 165 -11.10 -24.71 37.39
CA GLU A 165 -11.76 -25.61 36.44
C GLU A 165 -13.10 -25.02 35.94
N ASP A 166 -13.86 -24.34 36.80
CA ASP A 166 -15.09 -23.63 36.44
C ASP A 166 -14.84 -22.47 35.48
N LEU A 167 -13.74 -21.73 35.67
CA LEU A 167 -13.37 -20.59 34.81
C LEU A 167 -12.82 -21.00 33.44
N LYS A 168 -12.28 -22.21 33.32
CA LYS A 168 -11.63 -22.70 32.10
C LYS A 168 -12.52 -22.66 30.84
N PRO A 169 -13.78 -23.15 30.85
CA PRO A 169 -14.66 -22.99 29.70
C PRO A 169 -14.93 -21.52 29.38
N GLU A 170 -15.19 -20.67 30.38
CA GLU A 170 -15.47 -19.25 30.17
C GLU A 170 -14.29 -18.48 29.54
N VAL A 171 -13.06 -18.81 29.95
CA VAL A 171 -11.83 -18.27 29.36
C VAL A 171 -11.73 -18.69 27.89
N ASN A 172 -11.93 -19.98 27.59
CA ASN A 172 -11.87 -20.48 26.22
C ASN A 172 -12.94 -19.88 25.31
N ASP A 173 -14.14 -19.69 25.85
CA ASP A 173 -15.24 -19.04 25.13
C ASP A 173 -14.95 -17.55 24.91
N ALA A 174 -14.42 -16.85 25.90
CA ALA A 174 -14.04 -15.45 25.78
C ALA A 174 -12.92 -15.25 24.75
N ARG A 175 -11.94 -16.17 24.70
CA ARG A 175 -10.91 -16.19 23.66
C ARG A 175 -11.53 -16.36 22.29
N SER A 176 -12.35 -17.40 22.12
CA SER A 176 -13.02 -17.69 20.85
C SER A 176 -13.86 -16.51 20.39
N ARG A 177 -14.63 -15.88 21.28
CA ARG A 177 -15.41 -14.67 20.96
C ARG A 177 -14.52 -13.52 20.51
N ALA A 178 -13.43 -13.24 21.21
CA ALA A 178 -12.50 -12.18 20.82
C ALA A 178 -11.87 -12.42 19.44
N GLU A 179 -11.53 -13.68 19.12
CA GLU A 179 -11.01 -14.08 17.82
C GLU A 179 -12.05 -13.94 16.70
N HIS A 180 -13.29 -14.39 16.94
CA HIS A 180 -14.38 -14.27 15.96
C HIS A 180 -14.72 -12.81 15.68
N ILE A 181 -14.82 -11.97 16.72
CA ILE A 181 -15.06 -10.53 16.56
C ILE A 181 -13.91 -9.89 15.78
N ALA A 182 -12.65 -10.22 16.10
CA ALA A 182 -11.50 -9.69 15.36
C ALA A 182 -11.50 -10.12 13.89
N ALA A 183 -11.91 -11.36 13.60
CA ALA A 183 -12.00 -11.88 12.23
C ALA A 183 -13.10 -11.18 11.42
N ASP A 184 -14.32 -11.05 11.97
CA ASP A 184 -15.44 -10.36 11.33
C ASP A 184 -15.12 -8.89 11.06
N ILE A 185 -14.59 -8.16 12.05
CA ILE A 185 -14.14 -6.77 11.85
C ILE A 185 -13.03 -6.72 10.81
N GLY A 186 -12.05 -7.64 10.86
CA GLY A 186 -10.98 -7.70 9.87
C GLY A 186 -11.48 -7.84 8.43
N GLN A 187 -12.48 -8.69 8.20
CA GLN A 187 -13.09 -8.87 6.88
C GLN A 187 -13.80 -7.60 6.41
N ARG A 188 -14.60 -6.96 7.28
CA ARG A 188 -15.29 -5.71 6.96
C ARG A 188 -14.30 -4.60 6.61
N MET A 189 -13.25 -4.45 7.41
CA MET A 189 -12.21 -3.45 7.18
C MET A 189 -11.45 -3.69 5.88
N GLU A 190 -11.20 -4.95 5.51
CA GLU A 190 -10.57 -5.24 4.21
C GLU A 190 -11.46 -4.78 3.06
N ILE A 191 -12.77 -5.09 3.09
CA ILE A 191 -13.73 -4.66 2.08
C ILE A 191 -13.84 -3.13 2.01
N GLU A 192 -13.95 -2.47 3.17
CA GLU A 192 -14.05 -1.01 3.28
C GLU A 192 -12.78 -0.29 2.79
N GLN A 193 -11.61 -0.84 3.10
CA GLN A 193 -10.33 -0.24 2.72
C GLN A 193 -9.91 -0.58 1.28
N MET A 194 -10.44 -1.65 0.70
CA MET A 194 -10.07 -2.14 -0.64
C MET A 194 -10.07 -1.03 -1.71
N PRO A 195 -11.14 -0.24 -1.91
CA PRO A 195 -11.15 0.79 -2.96
C PRO A 195 -10.09 1.89 -2.72
N VAL A 196 -9.87 2.27 -1.47
CA VAL A 196 -8.85 3.28 -1.12
C VAL A 196 -7.44 2.71 -1.35
N ARG A 197 -7.19 1.45 -1.00
CA ARG A 197 -5.91 0.77 -1.26
C ARG A 197 -5.64 0.63 -2.74
N GLU A 198 -6.63 0.32 -3.55
CA GLU A 198 -6.50 0.29 -5.00
C GLU A 198 -6.16 1.66 -5.59
N GLN A 199 -6.81 2.73 -5.09
CA GLN A 199 -6.49 4.10 -5.50
C GLN A 199 -5.06 4.47 -5.10
N VAL A 200 -4.66 4.18 -3.86
CA VAL A 200 -3.28 4.38 -3.38
C VAL A 200 -2.27 3.63 -4.25
N ALA A 201 -2.52 2.35 -4.57
CA ALA A 201 -1.65 1.56 -5.43
C ALA A 201 -1.53 2.14 -6.84
N LYS A 202 -2.61 2.69 -7.40
CA LYS A 202 -2.57 3.42 -8.69
C LYS A 202 -1.69 4.66 -8.59
N LEU A 203 -1.84 5.45 -7.53
CA LEU A 203 -1.02 6.65 -7.30
C LEU A 203 0.45 6.30 -7.06
N GLU A 204 0.76 5.23 -6.33
CA GLU A 204 2.12 4.74 -6.10
C GLU A 204 2.83 4.38 -7.41
N ARG A 205 2.12 3.76 -8.37
CA ARG A 205 2.69 3.49 -9.71
C ARG A 205 3.02 4.78 -10.45
N ILE A 206 2.13 5.78 -10.43
CA ILE A 206 2.36 7.09 -11.06
C ILE A 206 3.55 7.78 -10.38
N TRP A 207 3.62 7.71 -9.04
CA TRP A 207 4.72 8.26 -8.27
C TRP A 207 6.05 7.61 -8.64
N GLN A 208 6.12 6.27 -8.74
CA GLN A 208 7.33 5.57 -9.14
C GLN A 208 7.80 5.99 -10.54
N GLN A 209 6.88 6.18 -11.49
CA GLN A 209 7.19 6.67 -12.83
C GLN A 209 7.73 8.10 -12.80
N LYS A 210 7.08 9.01 -12.05
CA LYS A 210 7.55 10.39 -11.91
C LYS A 210 8.91 10.46 -11.22
N ALA A 211 9.09 9.71 -10.14
CA ALA A 211 10.34 9.68 -9.39
C ALA A 211 11.50 9.14 -10.24
N SER A 212 11.26 8.11 -11.07
CA SER A 212 12.29 7.58 -11.97
C SER A 212 12.62 8.55 -13.11
N GLN A 213 11.62 9.24 -13.67
CA GLN A 213 11.82 10.29 -14.67
C GLN A 213 12.62 11.47 -14.10
N GLU A 214 12.24 11.98 -12.92
CA GLU A 214 12.97 13.07 -12.25
C GLU A 214 14.42 12.67 -11.95
N LEU A 215 14.63 11.44 -11.47
CA LEU A 215 15.98 10.92 -11.22
C LEU A 215 16.80 10.81 -12.51
N GLU A 216 16.17 10.36 -13.61
CA GLU A 216 16.86 10.27 -14.90
C GLU A 216 17.22 11.65 -15.44
N VAL A 217 16.33 12.64 -15.34
CA VAL A 217 16.64 14.03 -15.68
C VAL A 217 17.85 14.55 -14.88
N LEU A 218 17.89 14.27 -13.58
CA LEU A 218 19.04 14.64 -12.73
C LEU A 218 20.32 13.91 -13.14
N ARG A 219 20.26 12.62 -13.48
CA ARG A 219 21.42 11.86 -13.98
C ARG A 219 21.95 12.43 -15.30
N GLN A 220 21.05 12.76 -16.22
CA GLN A 220 21.42 13.36 -17.51
C GLN A 220 22.05 14.74 -17.32
N ALA A 221 21.51 15.56 -16.41
CA ALA A 221 22.12 16.84 -16.05
C ALA A 221 23.54 16.66 -15.47
N LYS A 222 23.72 15.73 -14.52
CA LYS A 222 25.04 15.40 -13.96
C LYS A 222 26.03 14.90 -15.01
N LYS A 223 25.58 14.01 -15.92
CA LYS A 223 26.40 13.52 -17.04
C LYS A 223 26.88 14.66 -17.93
N LEU A 224 25.99 15.59 -18.27
CA LEU A 224 26.35 16.77 -19.07
C LEU A 224 27.34 17.68 -18.34
N ASP A 225 27.10 17.98 -17.07
CA ASP A 225 28.02 18.80 -16.27
C ASP A 225 29.41 18.14 -16.15
N TRP A 226 29.45 16.82 -15.98
CA TRP A 226 30.69 16.07 -16.01
C TRP A 226 31.40 16.20 -17.36
N ALA A 227 30.68 16.00 -18.48
CA ALA A 227 31.26 16.06 -19.82
C ALA A 227 31.88 17.43 -20.11
N ILE A 228 31.20 18.50 -19.70
CA ILE A 228 31.67 19.87 -19.89
C ILE A 228 32.87 20.18 -18.99
N SER A 229 32.88 19.67 -17.75
CA SER A 229 34.05 19.73 -16.88
C SER A 229 35.25 18.98 -17.48
N GLU A 230 35.01 17.83 -18.08
CA GLU A 230 36.04 17.01 -18.71
C GLU A 230 36.60 17.66 -19.98
N PHE A 231 35.75 18.23 -20.83
CA PHE A 231 36.14 19.07 -21.96
C PHE A 231 37.06 20.22 -21.51
N LYS A 232 36.63 20.95 -20.46
CA LYS A 232 37.43 22.03 -19.87
C LYS A 232 38.78 21.53 -19.34
N SER A 233 38.82 20.34 -18.74
CA SER A 233 40.08 19.73 -18.28
C SER A 233 41.03 19.44 -19.43
N HIS A 234 40.56 18.86 -20.53
CA HIS A 234 41.38 18.63 -21.73
C HIS A 234 41.90 19.95 -22.31
N ALA A 235 41.05 20.97 -22.38
CA ALA A 235 41.43 22.29 -22.86
C ALA A 235 42.50 22.95 -22.00
N ILE A 236 42.39 22.88 -20.66
CA ILE A 236 43.41 23.39 -19.75
C ILE A 236 44.72 22.63 -19.91
N SER A 237 44.70 21.29 -19.96
CA SER A 237 45.90 20.48 -20.14
C SER A 237 46.62 20.78 -21.46
N ARG A 238 45.85 21.02 -22.53
CA ARG A 238 46.37 21.45 -23.84
C ARG A 238 46.98 22.85 -23.77
N ALA A 239 46.31 23.81 -23.16
CA ALA A 239 46.80 25.18 -22.99
C ALA A 239 48.08 25.25 -22.14
N LEU A 240 48.19 24.39 -21.12
CA LEU A 240 49.38 24.26 -20.26
C LEU A 240 50.50 23.43 -20.90
N LYS A 241 50.32 22.93 -22.13
CA LYS A 241 51.28 22.09 -22.86
C LYS A 241 51.76 20.88 -22.05
N VAL A 242 50.85 20.25 -21.30
CA VAL A 242 51.15 19.01 -20.58
C VAL A 242 51.66 17.97 -21.59
N PRO A 243 52.76 17.23 -21.33
CA PRO A 243 53.38 16.34 -22.33
C PRO A 243 52.42 15.34 -22.97
N SER A 244 51.50 14.75 -22.18
CA SER A 244 50.46 13.82 -22.66
C SER A 244 49.44 14.46 -23.62
N TYR A 245 49.34 15.80 -23.62
CA TYR A 245 48.45 16.63 -24.43
C TYR A 245 49.18 17.39 -25.56
N SER A 246 50.46 17.10 -25.78
CA SER A 246 51.21 17.57 -26.94
C SER A 246 50.74 16.88 -28.23
N ASP A 247 51.19 17.35 -29.40
CA ASP A 247 50.77 16.80 -30.70
C ASP A 247 51.16 15.32 -30.88
N THR A 248 52.22 14.89 -30.20
CA THR A 248 52.67 13.49 -30.16
C THR A 248 52.13 12.72 -28.96
N GLY A 249 51.44 13.41 -28.04
CA GLY A 249 50.93 12.86 -26.78
C GLY A 249 49.82 11.83 -26.97
N THR A 250 49.85 10.77 -26.17
CA THR A 250 48.91 9.64 -26.24
C THR A 250 47.48 10.04 -25.90
N GLN A 251 47.28 10.94 -24.93
CA GLN A 251 45.95 11.40 -24.52
C GLN A 251 45.32 12.35 -25.55
N TRP A 252 46.14 13.20 -26.19
CA TRP A 252 45.68 14.07 -27.28
C TRP A 252 45.26 13.27 -28.51
N LYS A 253 46.09 12.31 -28.95
CA LYS A 253 45.79 11.47 -30.12
C LYS A 253 44.59 10.54 -29.93
N ALA A 254 44.25 10.21 -28.69
CA ALA A 254 43.09 9.41 -28.37
C ALA A 254 41.76 10.18 -28.48
N LEU A 255 41.79 11.51 -28.55
CA LEU A 255 40.60 12.33 -28.81
C LEU A 255 40.28 12.37 -30.31
N SER A 256 38.99 12.41 -30.63
CA SER A 256 38.49 12.62 -31.99
C SER A 256 39.03 13.92 -32.60
N GLU A 257 39.13 13.99 -33.93
CA GLU A 257 39.56 15.21 -34.63
C GLU A 257 38.63 16.38 -34.33
N SER A 258 37.32 16.14 -34.31
CA SER A 258 36.31 17.12 -33.93
C SER A 258 36.53 17.67 -32.53
N ALA A 259 36.81 16.82 -31.54
CA ALA A 259 37.07 17.24 -30.16
C ALA A 259 38.37 18.05 -30.03
N ARG A 260 39.44 17.63 -30.74
CA ARG A 260 40.72 18.35 -30.77
C ARG A 260 40.55 19.76 -31.35
N GLU A 261 39.86 19.88 -32.49
CA GLU A 261 39.57 21.19 -33.09
C GLU A 261 38.74 22.07 -32.16
N ALA A 262 37.70 21.52 -31.52
CA ALA A 262 36.87 22.25 -30.58
C ALA A 262 37.68 22.77 -29.38
N ILE A 263 38.60 21.96 -28.86
CA ILE A 263 39.50 22.34 -27.76
C ILE A 263 40.46 23.46 -28.18
N ASP A 264 41.10 23.34 -29.34
CA ASP A 264 42.03 24.38 -29.81
C ASP A 264 41.29 25.69 -30.08
N ARG A 265 40.10 25.65 -30.71
CA ARG A 265 39.23 26.83 -30.88
C ARG A 265 38.79 27.43 -29.55
N PHE A 266 38.46 26.61 -28.55
CA PHE A 266 38.08 27.10 -27.23
C PHE A 266 39.25 27.83 -26.54
N ASN A 267 40.49 27.37 -26.74
CA ASN A 267 41.68 27.95 -26.15
C ASN A 267 42.14 29.27 -26.80
N THR A 268 41.71 29.59 -28.03
CA THR A 268 41.98 30.89 -28.65
C THR A 268 41.06 32.00 -28.15
N LEU A 269 39.90 31.65 -27.56
CA LEU A 269 38.95 32.62 -27.04
C LEU A 269 39.48 33.35 -25.78
N PRO A 270 39.11 34.63 -25.55
CA PRO A 270 39.29 35.32 -24.28
C PRO A 270 38.57 34.63 -23.12
N LYS A 271 39.03 34.84 -21.88
CA LYS A 271 38.51 34.16 -20.67
C LYS A 271 36.99 34.37 -20.46
N GLU A 272 36.49 35.57 -20.74
CA GLU A 272 35.06 35.91 -20.61
C GLU A 272 34.20 35.21 -21.68
N GLU A 273 34.73 35.06 -22.89
CA GLU A 273 34.06 34.35 -23.99
C GLU A 273 34.07 32.83 -23.80
N ARG A 274 35.13 32.27 -23.20
CA ARG A 274 35.17 30.85 -22.82
C ARG A 274 34.03 30.46 -21.89
N ALA A 275 33.70 31.31 -20.92
CA ALA A 275 32.58 31.04 -20.01
C ALA A 275 31.24 31.00 -20.77
N ARG A 276 31.03 31.94 -21.70
CA ARG A 276 29.85 31.96 -22.59
C ARG A 276 29.82 30.74 -23.51
N GLU A 277 30.97 30.30 -24.01
CA GLU A 277 31.06 29.12 -24.87
C GLU A 277 30.67 27.83 -24.15
N LEU A 278 31.13 27.63 -22.91
CA LEU A 278 30.70 26.47 -22.12
C LEU A 278 29.18 26.48 -21.87
N GLU A 279 28.58 27.65 -21.65
CA GLU A 279 27.13 27.76 -21.47
C GLU A 279 26.37 27.53 -22.79
N ARG A 280 26.92 27.98 -23.94
CA ARG A 280 26.39 27.62 -25.26
C ARG A 280 26.45 26.13 -25.52
N MET A 281 27.55 25.47 -25.14
CA MET A 281 27.68 24.01 -25.23
C MET A 281 26.62 23.31 -24.35
N ARG A 282 26.42 23.78 -23.10
CA ARG A 282 25.36 23.25 -22.22
C ARG A 282 24.00 23.29 -22.90
N GLU A 283 23.63 24.45 -23.42
CA GLU A 283 22.32 24.65 -24.03
C GLU A 283 22.16 23.83 -25.32
N TYR A 284 23.20 23.78 -26.16
CA TYR A 284 23.22 22.93 -27.36
C TYR A 284 22.96 21.46 -27.02
N PHE A 285 23.72 20.89 -26.08
CA PHE A 285 23.56 19.48 -25.71
C PHE A 285 22.26 19.20 -24.95
N ARG A 286 21.73 20.18 -24.21
CA ARG A 286 20.39 20.11 -23.61
C ARG A 286 19.29 19.99 -24.67
N GLN A 287 19.42 20.70 -25.80
CA GLN A 287 18.48 20.65 -26.92
C GLN A 287 18.60 19.37 -27.76
N GLN A 288 19.82 18.86 -27.96
CA GLN A 288 20.09 17.64 -28.73
C GLN A 288 19.67 16.35 -27.98
N GLY A 289 19.58 16.42 -26.65
CA GLY A 289 19.05 15.35 -25.81
C GLY A 289 20.09 14.30 -25.37
N PRO A 290 19.65 13.27 -24.63
CA PRO A 290 20.52 12.35 -23.88
C PRO A 290 21.57 11.61 -24.73
N LYS A 291 21.21 11.19 -25.95
CA LYS A 291 22.13 10.45 -26.84
C LYS A 291 23.33 11.29 -27.27
N ALA A 292 23.13 12.59 -27.48
CA ALA A 292 24.22 13.49 -27.85
C ALA A 292 25.18 13.72 -26.67
N VAL A 293 24.65 13.79 -25.44
CA VAL A 293 25.46 13.85 -24.22
C VAL A 293 26.29 12.58 -24.05
N GLU A 294 25.70 11.40 -24.29
CA GLU A 294 26.43 10.12 -24.22
C GLU A 294 27.55 10.03 -25.27
N GLY A 295 27.30 10.49 -26.49
CA GLY A 295 28.34 10.60 -27.52
C GLY A 295 29.49 11.51 -27.08
N LEU A 296 29.17 12.71 -26.54
CA LEU A 296 30.17 13.63 -26.01
C LEU A 296 31.00 13.01 -24.87
N VAL A 297 30.33 12.35 -23.92
CA VAL A 297 30.98 11.63 -22.82
C VAL A 297 31.93 10.56 -23.35
N GLN A 298 31.48 9.77 -24.34
CA GLN A 298 32.27 8.72 -24.94
C GLN A 298 33.51 9.28 -25.65
N GLU A 299 33.37 10.35 -26.43
CA GLU A 299 34.50 11.01 -27.10
C GLU A 299 35.52 11.56 -26.09
N LEU A 300 35.08 12.25 -25.04
CA LEU A 300 35.96 12.86 -24.05
C LEU A 300 36.63 11.84 -23.11
N SER A 301 36.01 10.67 -22.92
CA SER A 301 36.55 9.59 -22.09
C SER A 301 37.73 8.86 -22.72
N GLN A 302 37.88 8.89 -24.05
CA GLN A 302 38.95 8.17 -24.76
C GLN A 302 40.35 8.72 -24.42
N GLY A 303 40.46 10.00 -24.04
CA GLY A 303 41.72 10.65 -23.69
C GLY A 303 42.26 10.34 -22.29
N LYS A 304 41.45 9.80 -21.37
CA LYS A 304 41.89 9.46 -20.00
C LYS A 304 41.66 7.98 -19.72
N GLY A 305 42.64 7.31 -19.10
CA GLY A 305 42.59 5.87 -18.84
C GLY A 305 41.26 5.41 -18.21
N ARG A 306 40.76 4.24 -18.66
CA ARG A 306 39.43 3.62 -18.47
C ARG A 306 38.75 3.74 -17.09
N ASN A 307 39.45 4.10 -16.02
CA ASN A 307 38.92 4.09 -14.65
C ASN A 307 38.14 5.35 -14.21
N ARG A 308 38.16 6.45 -14.98
CA ARG A 308 37.40 7.68 -14.63
C ARG A 308 36.02 7.79 -15.31
N GLY A 309 35.71 6.91 -16.26
CA GLY A 309 34.47 6.91 -17.03
C GLY A 309 33.22 6.47 -16.26
N GLN A 310 33.26 6.36 -14.92
CA GLN A 310 32.10 6.01 -14.09
C GLN A 310 31.92 6.98 -12.91
N GLU A 311 32.70 8.06 -12.84
CA GLU A 311 32.59 9.02 -11.72
C GLU A 311 31.23 9.74 -11.67
N TRP A 312 30.51 9.85 -12.79
CA TRP A 312 29.16 10.43 -12.83
C TRP A 312 28.04 9.47 -12.37
N GLU A 313 28.35 8.18 -12.14
CA GLU A 313 27.40 7.20 -11.62
C GLU A 313 27.27 7.22 -10.09
N ARG A 314 28.20 7.89 -9.39
CA ARG A 314 28.25 7.96 -7.91
C ARG A 314 27.43 9.10 -7.31
#